data_AF-A0A7X9FGQ0-F1
#
_entry.id   AF-A0A7X9FGQ0-F1
#
_cell.length_a   1.000
_cell.length_b   1.000
_cell.length_c   1.000
_cell.angle_alpha   90.00
_cell.angle_beta   90.00
_cell.angle_gamma   90.00
#
_symmetry.space_group_name_H-M   'P 1'
#
loop_
_entity.id
_entity.type
_entity.pdbx_description
1 polymer ?
#
loop_
_entity_poly.entity_id
_entity_poly.type
_entity_poly.pdbx_seq_one_letter_code
_entity_poly.pdbx_strand_id
1 'polypeptide(L)'
;MWNPEPFAGPDTFVTYADLPLADGATYYLRLRVHNGLAWSEWYNTSFRMNSVPTMPVHQSPAAGAVIATTNPALWLINSTDAESDPLFYDFRVYDDSEYVVASADGIAGQPDSTGWTVDAPLGENRWYRWSARAYDGYEYSDWTAVTSFYVNSSEEFPSPFYVYYPPDTDNGQVYDKPATFWWGASFDPDPGDSVRYNLLVAIDAGFVFVATYDSIYTTQYPVGDLNYSTHYWWKVEAIDIHGNTTTSMNTADFWTWILGDANGDRMVNVGDAVFIATYVFKGGPPPIRMKAGDVNADCRVNVGDAVYLITYVFRGGPPPQVGCAK
;
A
#
# COMPACT_ATOMS: atom_id res chain seq x y z
N MET A 1 12.20 -49.30 -46.59
CA MET A 1 12.39 -48.20 -47.55
C MET A 1 11.08 -48.06 -48.29
N TRP A 2 10.33 -46.99 -48.02
CA TRP A 2 9.08 -46.74 -48.71
C TRP A 2 9.38 -46.21 -50.11
N ASN A 3 8.92 -46.92 -51.13
CA ASN A 3 9.12 -46.59 -52.53
C ASN A 3 7.84 -46.93 -53.31
N PRO A 4 6.81 -46.07 -53.25
CA PRO A 4 5.55 -46.31 -53.94
C PRO A 4 5.76 -46.30 -55.46
N GLU A 5 4.87 -46.97 -56.18
CA GLU A 5 4.84 -46.89 -57.64
C GLU A 5 4.55 -45.45 -58.11
N PRO A 6 5.06 -45.03 -59.28
CA PRO A 6 4.70 -43.76 -59.88
C PRO A 6 3.19 -43.60 -60.02
N PHE A 7 2.65 -42.46 -59.60
CA PHE A 7 1.25 -42.10 -59.83
C PHE A 7 1.16 -40.94 -60.82
N ALA A 8 0.16 -41.00 -61.71
CA ALA A 8 -0.15 -39.94 -62.66
C ALA A 8 -1.46 -39.28 -62.25
N GLY A 9 -1.47 -37.95 -62.13
CA GLY A 9 -2.65 -37.20 -61.74
C GLY A 9 -2.40 -35.70 -61.68
N PRO A 10 -3.45 -34.91 -61.43
CA PRO A 10 -3.32 -33.47 -61.18
C PRO A 10 -2.70 -33.18 -59.80
N ASP A 11 -2.69 -34.17 -58.89
CA ASP A 11 -2.20 -34.02 -57.54
C ASP A 11 -0.67 -33.92 -57.50
N THR A 12 -0.17 -32.99 -56.68
CA THR A 12 1.28 -32.76 -56.49
C THR A 12 1.77 -33.25 -55.13
N PHE A 13 1.07 -34.19 -54.50
CA PHE A 13 1.40 -34.73 -53.18
C PHE A 13 1.20 -36.25 -53.12
N VAL A 14 1.96 -36.90 -52.25
CA VAL A 14 1.82 -38.32 -51.92
C VAL A 14 1.80 -38.48 -50.40
N THR A 15 0.83 -39.21 -49.88
CA THR A 15 0.75 -39.50 -48.45
C THR A 15 1.63 -40.70 -48.14
N TYR A 16 2.54 -40.54 -47.17
CA TYR A 16 3.32 -41.63 -46.64
C TYR A 16 2.39 -42.68 -46.01
N ALA A 17 2.54 -43.94 -46.42
CA ALA A 17 1.61 -45.03 -46.05
C ALA A 17 2.33 -46.32 -45.61
N ASP A 18 3.61 -46.22 -45.26
CA ASP A 18 4.37 -47.34 -44.67
C ASP A 18 4.20 -47.32 -43.14
N LEU A 19 5.03 -48.09 -42.44
CA LEU A 19 5.10 -48.10 -40.98
C LEU A 19 5.25 -46.68 -40.40
N PRO A 20 4.67 -46.40 -39.21
CA PRO A 20 4.83 -45.12 -38.54
C PRO A 20 6.30 -44.69 -38.47
N LEU A 21 6.55 -43.41 -38.73
CA LEU A 21 7.86 -42.82 -38.57
C LEU A 21 8.22 -42.84 -37.09
N ALA A 22 9.45 -43.25 -36.79
CA ALA A 22 10.00 -43.27 -35.45
C ALA A 22 10.31 -41.84 -35.01
N ASP A 23 10.00 -41.54 -33.76
CA ASP A 23 10.31 -40.25 -33.15
C ASP A 23 11.83 -40.02 -33.07
N GLY A 24 12.23 -38.76 -33.16
CA GLY A 24 13.63 -38.34 -33.18
C GLY A 24 14.44 -38.70 -34.43
N ALA A 25 13.92 -39.55 -35.30
CA ALA A 25 14.65 -40.03 -36.46
C ALA A 25 14.64 -39.03 -37.62
N THR A 26 15.82 -38.88 -38.25
CA THR A 26 15.96 -38.10 -39.50
C THR A 26 15.70 -39.01 -40.70
N TYR A 27 14.69 -38.64 -41.48
CA TYR A 27 14.31 -39.31 -42.71
C TYR A 27 14.81 -38.53 -43.93
N TYR A 28 15.28 -39.27 -44.93
CA TYR A 28 15.74 -38.73 -46.20
C TYR A 28 14.77 -39.15 -47.29
N LEU A 29 14.33 -38.19 -48.10
CA LEU A 29 13.40 -38.43 -49.19
C LEU A 29 13.97 -37.90 -50.50
N ARG A 30 13.64 -38.61 -51.59
CA ARG A 30 13.93 -38.17 -52.94
C ARG A 30 12.71 -38.30 -53.82
N LEU A 31 12.51 -37.35 -54.72
CA LEU A 31 11.41 -37.36 -55.68
C LEU A 31 11.92 -36.95 -57.05
N ARG A 32 11.24 -37.42 -58.09
CA ARG A 32 11.44 -36.98 -59.48
C ARG A 32 10.09 -37.07 -60.20
N VAL A 33 9.92 -36.24 -61.22
CA VAL A 33 8.68 -36.18 -62.00
C VAL A 33 8.92 -36.73 -63.40
N HIS A 34 7.88 -37.30 -64.01
CA HIS A 34 7.92 -37.82 -65.38
C HIS A 34 6.95 -37.05 -66.27
N ASN A 35 7.39 -36.60 -67.45
CA ASN A 35 6.55 -35.83 -68.38
C ASN A 35 5.86 -36.68 -69.47
N GLY A 36 6.00 -38.01 -69.41
CA GLY A 36 5.52 -38.95 -70.42
C GLY A 36 6.61 -39.45 -71.39
N LEU A 37 7.75 -38.77 -71.45
CA LEU A 37 8.89 -39.15 -72.31
C LEU A 37 10.19 -39.36 -71.52
N ALA A 38 10.41 -38.58 -70.47
CA ALA A 38 11.61 -38.64 -69.65
C ALA A 38 11.31 -38.31 -68.19
N TRP A 39 12.16 -38.85 -67.31
CA TRP A 39 12.22 -38.49 -65.89
C TRP A 39 13.07 -37.24 -65.70
N SER A 40 12.71 -36.40 -64.73
CA SER A 40 13.60 -35.37 -64.22
C SER A 40 14.76 -35.98 -63.43
N GLU A 41 15.76 -35.14 -63.13
CA GLU A 41 16.73 -35.44 -62.07
C GLU A 41 16.03 -35.66 -60.71
N TRP A 42 16.72 -36.37 -59.82
CA TRP A 42 16.26 -36.57 -58.46
C TRP A 42 16.43 -35.28 -57.64
N TYR A 43 15.34 -34.80 -57.05
CA TYR A 43 15.39 -33.88 -55.93
C TYR A 43 15.54 -34.67 -54.63
N ASN A 44 16.42 -34.23 -53.73
CA ASN A 44 16.67 -34.88 -52.44
C ASN A 44 16.47 -33.86 -51.31
N THR A 45 15.84 -34.27 -50.21
CA THR A 45 15.70 -33.47 -48.99
C THR A 45 15.59 -34.39 -47.77
N SER A 46 15.57 -33.83 -46.56
CA SER A 46 15.42 -34.57 -45.31
C SER A 46 14.55 -33.79 -44.33
N PHE A 47 13.93 -34.53 -43.41
CA PHE A 47 13.22 -33.96 -42.26
C PHE A 47 13.46 -34.84 -41.03
N ARG A 48 13.31 -34.27 -39.84
CA ARG A 48 13.42 -34.98 -38.56
C ARG A 48 12.02 -35.06 -37.93
N MET A 49 11.68 -36.23 -37.38
CA MET A 49 10.54 -36.34 -36.47
C MET A 49 10.94 -35.81 -35.11
N ASN A 50 10.08 -35.00 -34.50
CA ASN A 50 10.36 -34.32 -33.26
C ASN A 50 9.12 -34.36 -32.36
N SER A 51 9.32 -34.57 -31.07
CA SER A 51 8.29 -34.36 -30.07
C SER A 51 8.47 -32.99 -29.41
N VAL A 52 7.37 -32.26 -29.23
CA VAL A 52 7.39 -31.00 -28.50
C VAL A 52 7.88 -31.26 -27.07
N PRO A 53 8.84 -30.47 -26.54
CA PRO A 53 9.33 -30.66 -25.18
C PRO A 53 8.19 -30.42 -24.19
N THR A 54 8.21 -31.16 -23.09
CA THR A 54 7.21 -30.98 -22.03
C THR A 54 7.24 -29.54 -21.48
N MET A 55 6.10 -29.04 -21.01
CA MET A 55 6.04 -27.70 -20.42
C MET A 55 6.85 -27.65 -19.10
N PRO A 56 7.66 -26.62 -18.85
CA PRO A 56 8.38 -26.49 -17.59
C PRO A 56 7.41 -26.22 -16.43
N VAL A 57 7.87 -26.42 -15.20
CA VAL A 57 7.06 -26.17 -14.00
C VAL A 57 7.70 -25.07 -13.15
N HIS A 58 6.91 -24.12 -12.67
CA HIS A 58 7.40 -23.08 -11.76
C HIS A 58 7.96 -23.68 -10.46
N GLN A 59 9.15 -23.25 -10.07
CA GLN A 59 9.79 -23.66 -8.83
C GLN A 59 9.91 -22.51 -7.83
N SER A 60 10.40 -21.35 -8.27
CA SER A 60 10.58 -20.16 -7.44
C SER A 60 10.49 -18.90 -8.31
N PRO A 61 9.95 -17.78 -7.82
CA PRO A 61 9.26 -17.61 -6.54
C PRO A 61 7.97 -18.43 -6.45
N ALA A 62 7.57 -18.80 -5.23
CA ALA A 62 6.28 -19.43 -5.00
C ALA A 62 5.14 -18.47 -5.39
N ALA A 63 4.01 -19.01 -5.84
CA ALA A 63 2.85 -18.20 -6.19
C ALA A 63 2.40 -17.35 -5.00
N GLY A 64 2.30 -16.03 -5.19
CA GLY A 64 1.92 -15.09 -4.14
C GLY A 64 3.05 -14.65 -3.21
N ALA A 65 4.30 -15.08 -3.44
CA ALA A 65 5.41 -14.73 -2.55
C ALA A 65 5.74 -13.23 -2.59
N VAL A 66 6.10 -12.67 -1.44
CA VAL A 66 6.70 -11.33 -1.31
C VAL A 66 8.22 -11.48 -1.40
N ILE A 67 8.87 -10.70 -2.26
CA ILE A 67 10.30 -10.81 -2.55
C ILE A 67 11.01 -9.51 -2.17
N ALA A 68 12.03 -9.64 -1.32
CA ALA A 68 12.85 -8.53 -0.85
C ALA A 68 14.00 -8.12 -1.79
N THR A 69 13.76 -8.14 -3.11
CA THR A 69 14.71 -7.65 -4.12
C THR A 69 13.97 -7.17 -5.37
N THR A 70 14.49 -6.11 -6.00
CA THR A 70 14.01 -5.62 -7.30
C THR A 70 14.50 -6.47 -8.47
N ASN A 71 15.47 -7.36 -8.29
CA ASN A 71 16.00 -8.25 -9.33
C ASN A 71 15.75 -9.73 -8.94
N PRO A 72 14.48 -10.20 -8.92
CA PRO A 72 14.17 -11.55 -8.49
C PRO A 72 14.77 -12.61 -9.43
N ALA A 73 15.16 -13.75 -8.85
CA ALA A 73 15.54 -14.93 -9.62
C ALA A 73 14.33 -15.85 -9.82
N LEU A 74 14.01 -16.14 -11.07
CA LEU A 74 12.92 -17.02 -11.50
C LEU A 74 13.49 -18.39 -11.83
N TRP A 75 12.95 -19.45 -11.25
CA TRP A 75 13.44 -20.82 -11.37
C TRP A 75 12.34 -21.76 -11.82
N LEU A 76 12.72 -22.69 -12.69
CA LEU A 76 11.88 -23.74 -13.24
C LEU A 76 12.43 -25.12 -12.83
N ILE A 77 11.51 -26.03 -12.55
CA ILE A 77 11.78 -27.45 -12.74
C ILE A 77 11.81 -27.69 -14.25
N ASN A 78 12.91 -28.28 -14.70
CA ASN A 78 13.18 -28.46 -16.11
C ASN A 78 12.14 -29.34 -16.80
N SER A 79 11.93 -29.01 -18.06
CA SER A 79 11.26 -29.86 -19.01
C SER A 79 12.06 -31.13 -19.30
N THR A 80 11.35 -32.16 -19.70
CA THR A 80 11.88 -33.35 -20.38
C THR A 80 11.58 -33.31 -21.87
N ASP A 81 12.48 -33.92 -22.64
CA ASP A 81 12.38 -34.08 -24.08
C ASP A 81 12.49 -35.57 -24.45
N ALA A 82 11.72 -36.03 -25.44
CA ALA A 82 11.67 -37.46 -25.79
C ALA A 82 12.95 -37.91 -26.51
N GLU A 83 13.54 -37.01 -27.30
CA GLU A 83 14.78 -37.20 -28.05
C GLU A 83 16.04 -36.99 -27.20
N SER A 84 15.87 -36.48 -25.98
CA SER A 84 16.96 -36.02 -25.10
C SER A 84 17.81 -34.92 -25.72
N ASP A 85 17.19 -34.07 -26.53
CA ASP A 85 17.84 -32.89 -27.10
C ASP A 85 18.15 -31.84 -26.01
N PRO A 86 19.17 -30.98 -26.23
CA PRO A 86 19.45 -29.89 -25.31
C PRO A 86 18.29 -28.88 -25.24
N LEU A 87 17.86 -28.58 -24.02
CA LEU A 87 16.75 -27.66 -23.77
C LEU A 87 17.23 -26.25 -23.43
N PHE A 88 16.50 -25.27 -23.96
CA PHE A 88 16.64 -23.84 -23.69
C PHE A 88 15.30 -23.28 -23.21
N TYR A 89 15.32 -22.18 -22.47
CA TYR A 89 14.13 -21.60 -21.85
C TYR A 89 13.98 -20.12 -22.14
N ASP A 90 12.74 -19.73 -22.41
CA ASP A 90 12.34 -18.34 -22.52
C ASP A 90 11.50 -17.95 -21.30
N PHE A 91 11.72 -16.76 -20.77
CA PHE A 91 11.01 -16.19 -19.61
C PHE A 91 10.37 -14.86 -19.98
N ARG A 92 9.18 -14.60 -19.43
CA ARG A 92 8.49 -13.31 -19.56
C ARG A 92 7.95 -12.88 -18.19
N VAL A 93 8.20 -11.63 -17.83
CA VAL A 93 7.64 -10.96 -16.64
C VAL A 93 6.71 -9.86 -17.11
N TYR A 94 5.52 -9.81 -16.52
CA TYR A 94 4.44 -8.90 -16.86
C TYR A 94 4.08 -8.02 -15.67
N ASP A 95 3.72 -6.77 -15.95
CA ASP A 95 3.05 -5.92 -14.97
C ASP A 95 1.55 -6.22 -14.87
N ASP A 96 0.84 -5.49 -13.99
CA ASP A 96 -0.61 -5.63 -13.81
C ASP A 96 -1.44 -5.29 -15.05
N SER A 97 -0.86 -4.58 -16.03
CA SER A 97 -1.49 -4.27 -17.31
C SER A 97 -1.18 -5.31 -18.39
N GLU A 98 -0.56 -6.43 -18.00
CA GLU A 98 -0.15 -7.53 -18.87
C GLU A 98 0.92 -7.15 -19.90
N TYR A 99 1.64 -6.04 -19.69
CA TYR A 99 2.77 -5.67 -20.53
C TYR A 99 4.03 -6.41 -20.07
N VAL A 100 4.79 -6.94 -21.02
CA VAL A 100 6.10 -7.53 -20.75
C VAL A 100 7.07 -6.42 -20.32
N VAL A 101 7.50 -6.46 -19.07
CA VAL A 101 8.44 -5.51 -18.49
C VAL A 101 9.87 -6.04 -18.44
N ALA A 102 10.04 -7.37 -18.48
CA ALA A 102 11.33 -8.02 -18.58
C ALA A 102 11.21 -9.39 -19.27
N SER A 103 12.27 -9.80 -19.94
CA SER A 103 12.31 -11.05 -20.69
C SER A 103 13.73 -11.57 -20.87
N ALA A 104 13.87 -12.88 -20.94
CA ALA A 104 15.07 -13.55 -21.41
C ALA A 104 14.70 -14.69 -22.35
N ASP A 105 15.54 -14.92 -23.37
CA ASP A 105 15.34 -15.97 -24.36
C ASP A 105 16.57 -16.87 -24.45
N GLY A 106 16.37 -18.15 -24.72
CA GLY A 106 17.47 -19.08 -24.99
C GLY A 106 18.36 -19.41 -23.78
N ILE A 107 17.82 -19.35 -22.56
CA ILE A 107 18.56 -19.72 -21.35
C ILE A 107 18.83 -21.22 -21.37
N ALA A 108 20.10 -21.63 -21.44
CA ALA A 108 20.48 -23.03 -21.52
C ALA A 108 20.10 -23.80 -20.24
N GLY A 109 19.50 -24.98 -20.42
CA GLY A 109 19.08 -25.85 -19.35
C GLY A 109 20.25 -26.31 -18.46
N GLN A 110 20.05 -26.27 -17.15
CA GLN A 110 20.99 -26.76 -16.15
C GLN A 110 20.59 -28.18 -15.67
N PRO A 111 21.47 -28.95 -14.98
CA PRO A 111 21.16 -30.35 -14.63
C PRO A 111 19.92 -30.55 -13.75
N ASP A 112 19.70 -29.69 -12.75
CA ASP A 112 18.63 -29.89 -11.76
C ASP A 112 17.42 -28.97 -12.02
N SER A 113 17.68 -27.67 -12.13
CA SER A 113 16.68 -26.62 -12.33
C SER A 113 17.32 -25.47 -13.09
N THR A 114 16.54 -24.80 -13.93
CA THR A 114 17.05 -23.68 -14.72
C THR A 114 16.42 -22.38 -14.24
N GLY A 115 17.23 -21.35 -14.09
CA GLY A 115 16.76 -20.06 -13.64
C GLY A 115 17.36 -18.88 -14.37
N TRP A 116 16.65 -17.76 -14.28
CA TRP A 116 17.06 -16.46 -14.81
C TRP A 116 16.83 -15.39 -13.73
N THR A 117 17.84 -14.57 -13.49
CA THR A 117 17.73 -13.39 -12.65
C THR A 117 17.31 -12.21 -13.50
N VAL A 118 16.21 -11.55 -13.16
CA VAL A 118 15.70 -10.40 -13.90
C VAL A 118 16.75 -9.29 -13.90
N ASP A 119 17.23 -8.89 -15.08
CA ASP A 119 18.34 -7.93 -15.23
C ASP A 119 17.95 -6.50 -14.86
N ALA A 120 16.75 -6.08 -15.27
CA ALA A 120 16.24 -4.74 -14.98
C ALA A 120 15.50 -4.73 -13.62
N PRO A 121 15.76 -3.74 -12.75
CA PRO A 121 15.09 -3.66 -11.47
C PRO A 121 13.59 -3.43 -11.69
N LEU A 122 12.80 -4.28 -11.04
CA LEU A 122 11.36 -4.15 -10.95
C LEU A 122 11.00 -3.05 -9.93
N GLY A 123 9.82 -2.46 -10.09
CA GLY A 123 9.33 -1.41 -9.19
C GLY A 123 8.83 -1.99 -7.87
N GLU A 124 8.99 -1.22 -6.80
CA GLU A 124 8.52 -1.55 -5.46
C GLU A 124 7.00 -1.58 -5.34
N ASN A 125 6.53 -2.21 -4.27
CA ASN A 125 5.16 -2.18 -3.81
C ASN A 125 4.13 -2.59 -4.85
N ARG A 126 4.43 -3.66 -5.59
CA ARG A 126 3.53 -4.14 -6.64
C ARG A 126 3.67 -5.60 -7.01
N TRP A 127 2.57 -6.10 -7.56
CA TRP A 127 2.47 -7.43 -8.13
C TRP A 127 3.11 -7.49 -9.52
N TYR A 128 3.79 -8.60 -9.76
CA TYR A 128 4.28 -9.00 -11.07
C TYR A 128 3.78 -10.41 -11.37
N ARG A 129 3.60 -10.70 -12.65
CA ARG A 129 3.25 -12.03 -13.15
C ARG A 129 4.37 -12.55 -14.03
N TRP A 130 4.54 -13.86 -14.12
CA TRP A 130 5.54 -14.42 -15.03
C TRP A 130 5.14 -15.80 -15.56
N SER A 131 5.70 -16.12 -16.72
CA SER A 131 5.57 -17.40 -17.41
C SER A 131 6.88 -17.76 -18.10
N ALA A 132 7.02 -19.05 -18.43
CA ALA A 132 8.15 -19.57 -19.17
C ALA A 132 7.73 -20.63 -20.20
N ARG A 133 8.63 -20.99 -21.11
CA ARG A 133 8.46 -22.12 -22.03
C ARG A 133 9.82 -22.74 -22.34
N ALA A 134 9.81 -23.99 -22.80
CA ALA A 134 11.00 -24.70 -23.24
C ALA A 134 11.13 -24.70 -24.78
N TYR A 135 12.36 -24.86 -25.25
CA TYR A 135 12.76 -24.98 -26.64
C TYR A 135 13.85 -26.04 -26.77
N ASP A 136 13.67 -27.02 -27.64
CA ASP A 136 14.60 -28.15 -27.86
C ASP A 136 15.57 -27.92 -29.04
N GLY A 137 15.51 -26.76 -29.69
CA GLY A 137 16.26 -26.48 -30.92
C GLY A 137 15.43 -26.60 -32.21
N TYR A 138 14.22 -27.13 -32.13
CA TYR A 138 13.30 -27.37 -33.24
C TYR A 138 11.90 -26.81 -32.96
N GLU A 139 11.34 -27.08 -31.79
CA GLU A 139 9.98 -26.72 -31.39
C GLU A 139 9.92 -26.12 -29.98
N TYR A 140 8.89 -25.30 -29.76
CA TYR A 140 8.61 -24.70 -28.46
C TYR A 140 7.48 -25.45 -27.77
N SER A 141 7.61 -25.62 -26.45
CA SER A 141 6.45 -25.92 -25.62
C SER A 141 5.44 -24.77 -25.64
N ASP A 142 4.21 -25.05 -25.21
CA ASP A 142 3.31 -23.99 -24.76
C ASP A 142 3.93 -23.21 -23.59
N TRP A 143 3.47 -21.98 -23.39
CA TRP A 143 3.81 -21.19 -22.19
C TRP A 143 3.16 -21.79 -20.95
N THR A 144 3.88 -21.75 -19.82
CA THR A 144 3.30 -22.05 -18.51
C THR A 144 2.11 -21.15 -18.22
N ALA A 145 1.17 -21.65 -17.42
CA ALA A 145 0.17 -20.78 -16.81
C ALA A 145 0.85 -19.70 -15.97
N VAL A 146 0.41 -18.45 -16.08
CA VAL A 146 1.03 -17.34 -15.34
C VAL A 146 0.93 -17.54 -13.83
N THR A 147 2.02 -17.27 -13.11
CA THR A 147 2.05 -17.17 -11.64
C THR A 147 2.45 -15.76 -11.22
N SER A 148 2.31 -15.41 -9.94
CA SER A 148 2.60 -14.07 -9.44
C SER A 148 3.52 -14.04 -8.23
N PHE A 149 4.17 -12.90 -8.04
CA PHE A 149 4.91 -12.52 -6.84
C PHE A 149 4.79 -11.01 -6.62
N TYR A 150 5.04 -10.54 -5.41
CA TYR A 150 5.04 -9.12 -5.05
C TYR A 150 6.47 -8.67 -4.75
N VAL A 151 6.89 -7.53 -5.31
CA VAL A 151 8.21 -6.94 -5.05
C VAL A 151 8.09 -5.94 -3.91
N ASN A 152 8.88 -6.17 -2.85
CA ASN A 152 8.95 -5.35 -1.64
C ASN A 152 10.36 -5.40 -1.04
N SER A 153 11.32 -4.69 -1.65
CA SER A 153 12.74 -4.76 -1.30
C SER A 153 13.21 -3.72 -0.29
N SER A 154 12.47 -2.62 -0.16
CA SER A 154 12.69 -1.61 0.86
C SER A 154 11.57 -1.66 1.89
N GLU A 155 11.96 -1.56 3.16
CA GLU A 155 11.03 -1.20 4.22
C GLU A 155 10.74 0.30 4.12
N GLU A 156 9.46 0.67 4.15
CA GLU A 156 9.00 2.05 4.15
C GLU A 156 8.50 2.51 5.53
N PHE A 157 8.19 3.80 5.59
CA PHE A 157 7.63 4.42 6.79
C PHE A 157 6.12 4.60 6.57
N PRO A 158 5.32 4.69 7.64
CA PRO A 158 3.92 5.06 7.53
C PRO A 158 3.72 6.36 6.74
N SER A 159 2.70 6.41 5.89
CA SER A 159 2.46 7.55 5.00
C SER A 159 2.21 8.87 5.75
N PRO A 160 2.55 10.03 5.19
CA PRO A 160 2.23 11.32 5.78
C PRO A 160 0.73 11.52 6.05
N PHE A 161 0.40 12.20 7.15
CA PHE A 161 -0.97 12.52 7.55
C PHE A 161 -1.03 13.84 8.34
N TYR A 162 -2.24 14.36 8.54
CA TYR A 162 -2.48 15.63 9.24
C TYR A 162 -3.34 15.42 10.48
N VAL A 163 -3.20 16.30 11.46
CA VAL A 163 -4.11 16.41 12.60
C VAL A 163 -5.22 17.42 12.30
N TYR A 164 -6.44 17.17 12.80
CA TYR A 164 -7.63 17.95 12.43
C TYR A 164 -8.33 18.62 13.62
N TYR A 165 -8.52 17.89 14.73
CA TYR A 165 -9.25 18.41 15.89
C TYR A 165 -8.66 17.85 17.20
N PRO A 166 -8.50 18.64 18.27
CA PRO A 166 -8.75 20.08 18.38
C PRO A 166 -7.93 20.93 17.39
N PRO A 167 -8.53 21.95 16.77
CA PRO A 167 -7.91 22.65 15.65
C PRO A 167 -6.89 23.66 16.15
N ASP A 168 -5.83 23.86 15.36
CA ASP A 168 -4.86 24.95 15.51
C ASP A 168 -5.55 26.30 15.35
N THR A 169 -5.99 26.92 16.45
CA THR A 169 -6.84 28.12 16.38
C THR A 169 -6.43 29.23 17.33
N ASP A 170 -6.36 30.44 16.78
CA ASP A 170 -6.23 31.69 17.53
C ASP A 170 -7.50 32.11 18.27
N ASN A 171 -8.64 31.40 18.13
CA ASN A 171 -9.85 31.70 18.92
C ASN A 171 -10.74 30.49 19.34
N GLY A 172 -10.47 29.25 18.91
CA GLY A 172 -11.28 28.08 19.29
C GLY A 172 -10.93 27.56 20.69
N GLN A 173 -11.93 27.40 21.56
CA GLN A 173 -11.78 26.71 22.84
C GLN A 173 -12.48 25.35 22.79
N VAL A 174 -11.88 24.34 23.41
CA VAL A 174 -12.51 23.02 23.59
C VAL A 174 -13.23 22.99 24.92
N TYR A 175 -14.56 22.91 24.85
CA TYR A 175 -15.46 22.97 26.01
C TYR A 175 -15.87 21.61 26.55
N ASP A 176 -15.71 20.55 25.76
CA ASP A 176 -16.15 19.21 26.13
C ASP A 176 -15.04 18.45 26.88
N LYS A 177 -15.43 17.72 27.93
CA LYS A 177 -14.57 16.74 28.61
C LYS A 177 -15.28 15.38 28.63
N PRO A 178 -14.65 14.30 28.12
CA PRO A 178 -13.32 14.27 27.51
C PRO A 178 -13.25 15.04 26.18
N ALA A 179 -12.10 15.67 25.92
CA ALA A 179 -11.82 16.27 24.62
C ALA A 179 -11.45 15.14 23.65
N THR A 180 -12.17 15.03 22.52
CA THR A 180 -11.86 14.01 21.50
C THR A 180 -10.85 14.57 20.53
N PHE A 181 -9.74 13.87 20.32
CA PHE A 181 -8.74 14.17 19.30
C PHE A 181 -9.02 13.37 18.04
N TRP A 182 -8.75 13.96 16.88
CA TRP A 182 -9.03 13.40 15.56
C TRP A 182 -7.96 13.80 14.54
N TRP A 183 -7.49 12.83 13.76
CA TRP A 183 -6.44 12.98 12.75
C TRP A 183 -6.75 12.13 11.50
N GLY A 184 -5.99 12.36 10.43
CA GLY A 184 -6.05 11.54 9.21
C GLY A 184 -5.38 10.19 9.39
N ALA A 185 -5.86 9.17 8.68
CA ALA A 185 -5.19 7.87 8.66
C ALA A 185 -3.84 7.97 7.93
N SER A 186 -2.85 7.27 8.48
CA SER A 186 -1.59 6.91 7.84
C SER A 186 -1.65 5.44 7.44
N PHE A 187 -0.99 5.10 6.32
CA PHE A 187 -0.94 3.76 5.76
C PHE A 187 0.51 3.36 5.56
N ASP A 188 0.83 2.12 5.88
CA ASP A 188 2.12 1.57 5.52
C ASP A 188 2.07 0.97 4.10
N PRO A 189 2.99 1.34 3.19
CA PRO A 189 3.08 0.72 1.87
C PRO A 189 3.40 -0.79 1.91
N ASP A 190 4.08 -1.27 2.96
CA ASP A 190 4.58 -2.63 3.05
C ASP A 190 3.45 -3.67 3.21
N PRO A 191 3.45 -4.78 2.45
CA PRO A 191 2.40 -5.79 2.51
C PRO A 191 2.30 -6.50 3.85
N GLY A 192 1.14 -6.37 4.49
CA GLY A 192 0.85 -7.05 5.76
C GLY A 192 1.15 -6.19 6.99
N ASP A 193 1.69 -4.98 6.78
CA ASP A 193 1.97 -4.04 7.85
C ASP A 193 0.70 -3.31 8.30
N SER A 194 0.73 -2.88 9.56
CA SER A 194 -0.38 -2.19 10.20
C SER A 194 0.15 -1.01 10.99
N VAL A 195 -0.61 0.09 10.96
CA VAL A 195 -0.23 1.33 11.63
C VAL A 195 -1.01 1.48 12.94
N ARG A 196 -0.29 1.79 14.00
CA ARG A 196 -0.83 2.29 15.28
C ARG A 196 -0.36 3.71 15.53
N TYR A 197 -1.01 4.41 16.46
CA TYR A 197 -0.69 5.80 16.75
C TYR A 197 -0.30 6.00 18.21
N ASN A 198 0.61 6.96 18.42
CA ASN A 198 0.81 7.65 19.68
C ASN A 198 0.28 9.09 19.55
N LEU A 199 -0.57 9.51 20.47
CA LEU A 199 -0.99 10.91 20.62
C LEU A 199 -0.11 11.58 21.69
N LEU A 200 0.56 12.66 21.30
CA LEU A 200 1.43 13.45 22.18
C LEU A 200 0.75 14.78 22.49
N VAL A 201 0.51 15.06 23.76
CA VAL A 201 -0.11 16.31 24.25
C VAL A 201 0.83 16.98 25.24
N ALA A 202 1.15 18.25 25.02
CA ALA A 202 2.09 19.02 25.81
C ALA A 202 1.51 20.38 26.23
N ILE A 203 2.08 20.98 27.28
CA ILE A 203 1.72 22.33 27.76
C ILE A 203 2.64 23.42 27.21
N ASP A 204 3.53 23.06 26.28
CA ASP A 204 4.46 23.96 25.64
C ASP A 204 4.72 23.53 24.20
N ALA A 205 4.95 24.50 23.30
CA ALA A 205 5.22 24.24 21.88
C ALA A 205 6.51 23.45 21.62
N GLY A 206 7.42 23.40 22.59
CA GLY A 206 8.67 22.65 22.51
C GLY A 206 8.52 21.18 22.87
N PHE A 207 7.34 20.74 23.33
CA PHE A 207 7.09 19.38 23.83
C PHE A 207 8.11 18.97 24.91
N VAL A 208 8.41 19.88 25.87
CA VAL A 208 9.31 19.59 26.99
C VAL A 208 8.64 18.65 27.99
N PHE A 209 7.36 18.87 28.29
CA PHE A 209 6.56 18.00 29.15
C PHE A 209 5.38 17.44 28.37
N VAL A 210 5.47 16.14 28.02
CA VAL A 210 4.53 15.47 27.14
C VAL A 210 3.78 14.36 27.88
N ALA A 211 2.47 14.38 27.78
CA ALA A 211 1.62 13.21 28.02
C ALA A 211 1.48 12.42 26.72
N THR A 212 1.82 11.14 26.76
CA THR A 212 1.73 10.24 25.60
C THR A 212 0.61 9.23 25.83
N TYR A 213 -0.30 9.14 24.87
CA TYR A 213 -1.34 8.12 24.79
C TYR A 213 -1.00 7.20 23.63
N ASP A 214 -0.63 5.96 23.92
CA ASP A 214 -0.12 4.99 22.93
C ASP A 214 -1.16 3.92 22.57
N SER A 215 -0.75 3.01 21.68
CA SER A 215 -1.52 1.80 21.32
C SER A 215 -2.90 2.11 20.74
N ILE A 216 -3.01 3.22 20.02
CA ILE A 216 -4.26 3.66 19.40
C ILE A 216 -4.34 3.08 17.99
N TYR A 217 -5.38 2.31 17.69
CA TYR A 217 -5.62 1.71 16.36
C TYR A 217 -6.74 2.41 15.57
N THR A 218 -7.22 3.53 16.11
CA THR A 218 -8.25 4.39 15.50
C THR A 218 -7.65 5.75 15.17
N THR A 219 -8.34 6.52 14.34
CA THR A 219 -7.94 7.90 13.99
C THR A 219 -8.53 8.95 14.93
N GLN A 220 -9.07 8.51 16.08
CA GLN A 220 -9.60 9.37 17.12
C GLN A 220 -9.32 8.80 18.50
N TYR A 221 -9.19 9.69 19.49
CA TYR A 221 -8.97 9.29 20.88
C TYR A 221 -9.51 10.33 21.88
N PRO A 222 -10.35 9.93 22.85
CA PRO A 222 -10.83 10.82 23.89
C PRO A 222 -9.84 10.96 25.04
N VAL A 223 -9.51 12.20 25.42
CA VAL A 223 -8.64 12.54 26.55
C VAL A 223 -9.45 13.26 27.64
N GLY A 224 -9.51 12.66 28.83
CA GLY A 224 -10.38 13.13 29.93
C GLY A 224 -9.68 13.95 31.01
N ASP A 225 -8.36 13.89 31.08
CA ASP A 225 -7.52 14.39 32.18
C ASP A 225 -6.86 15.75 31.89
N LEU A 226 -7.33 16.47 30.87
CA LEU A 226 -6.87 17.82 30.56
C LEU A 226 -7.31 18.81 31.66
N ASN A 227 -6.45 19.77 32.00
CA ASN A 227 -6.77 20.86 32.91
C ASN A 227 -7.63 21.92 32.21
N TYR A 228 -8.49 22.63 32.96
CA TYR A 228 -9.21 23.80 32.43
C TYR A 228 -8.26 25.00 32.29
N SER A 229 -8.65 25.99 31.49
CA SER A 229 -7.89 27.24 31.29
C SER A 229 -6.41 27.00 30.93
N THR A 230 -6.12 25.96 30.15
CA THR A 230 -4.75 25.54 29.81
C THR A 230 -4.59 25.47 28.30
N HIS A 231 -3.48 26.02 27.80
CA HIS A 231 -3.08 25.92 26.40
C HIS A 231 -2.29 24.64 26.18
N TYR A 232 -2.72 23.82 25.24
CA TYR A 232 -2.08 22.56 24.89
C TYR A 232 -1.62 22.57 23.44
N TRP A 233 -0.43 22.02 23.21
CA TRP A 233 0.09 21.65 21.89
C TRP A 233 0.00 20.15 21.73
N TRP A 234 -0.27 19.68 20.54
CA TRP A 234 -0.39 18.26 20.28
C TRP A 234 0.01 17.89 18.86
N LYS A 235 0.47 16.65 18.73
CA LYS A 235 0.83 16.00 17.47
C LYS A 235 0.61 14.49 17.61
N VAL A 236 0.66 13.79 16.50
CA VAL A 236 0.45 12.34 16.47
C VAL A 236 1.61 11.68 15.73
N GLU A 237 2.04 10.53 16.21
CA GLU A 237 3.03 9.67 15.57
C GLU A 237 2.34 8.39 15.09
N ALA A 238 2.40 8.13 13.78
CA ALA A 238 2.03 6.85 13.17
C ALA A 238 3.24 5.91 13.23
N ILE A 239 3.04 4.67 13.67
CA ILE A 239 4.08 3.67 13.91
C ILE A 239 3.65 2.36 13.27
N ASP A 240 4.50 1.76 12.44
CA ASP A 240 4.28 0.44 11.84
C ASP A 240 4.61 -0.72 12.81
N ILE A 241 4.65 -1.95 12.30
CA ILE A 241 4.98 -3.14 13.10
C ILE A 241 6.50 -3.31 13.33
N HIS A 242 7.34 -2.68 12.51
CA HIS A 242 8.79 -2.68 12.60
C HIS A 242 9.34 -1.55 13.48
N GLY A 243 8.48 -0.61 13.89
CA GLY A 243 8.79 0.53 14.72
C GLY A 243 9.16 1.80 13.93
N ASN A 244 9.07 1.83 12.60
CA ASN A 244 9.31 3.08 11.87
C ASN A 244 8.16 4.05 12.15
N THR A 245 8.52 5.33 12.28
CA THR A 245 7.62 6.34 12.83
C THR A 245 7.53 7.56 11.92
N THR A 246 6.30 7.95 11.59
CA THR A 246 5.98 9.20 10.88
C THR A 246 5.19 10.12 11.79
N THR A 247 5.72 11.31 12.06
CA THR A 247 4.99 12.36 12.78
C THR A 247 4.01 13.07 11.85
N SER A 248 2.88 13.52 12.39
CA SER A 248 1.91 14.35 11.69
C SER A 248 2.56 15.58 11.05
N MET A 249 2.12 15.94 9.85
CA MET A 249 2.69 17.03 9.04
C MET A 249 2.49 18.42 9.65
N ASN A 250 1.50 18.55 10.53
CA ASN A 250 1.27 19.73 11.34
C ASN A 250 1.27 19.36 12.83
N THR A 251 1.70 20.33 13.63
CA THR A 251 1.40 20.40 15.07
C THR A 251 0.17 21.29 15.22
N ALA A 252 -0.74 20.93 16.10
CA ALA A 252 -1.90 21.76 16.40
C ALA A 252 -1.89 22.18 17.88
N ASP A 253 -2.61 23.25 18.20
CA ASP A 253 -2.77 23.69 19.57
C ASP A 253 -4.18 24.21 19.84
N PHE A 254 -4.58 24.18 21.11
CA PHE A 254 -5.89 24.63 21.51
C PHE A 254 -5.90 25.03 22.98
N TRP A 255 -6.86 25.90 23.33
CA TRP A 255 -7.19 26.19 24.72
C TRP A 255 -8.30 25.26 25.18
N THR A 256 -8.12 24.60 26.32
CA THR A 256 -9.28 24.11 27.06
C THR A 256 -10.10 25.28 27.55
N TRP A 257 -11.39 25.05 27.75
CA TRP A 257 -12.33 26.07 28.23
C TRP A 257 -11.75 26.89 29.39
N ILE A 258 -11.67 28.21 29.13
CA ILE A 258 -11.21 29.22 30.09
C ILE A 258 -12.38 29.58 31.01
N LEU A 259 -12.27 29.20 32.28
CA LEU A 259 -13.30 29.46 33.27
C LEU A 259 -13.37 30.96 33.57
N GLY A 260 -14.56 31.57 33.40
CA GLY A 260 -14.80 32.99 33.63
C GLY A 260 -14.61 33.92 32.43
N ASP A 261 -14.19 33.39 31.28
CA ASP A 261 -14.18 34.12 30.00
C ASP A 261 -15.60 34.12 29.40
N ALA A 262 -16.40 35.09 29.86
CA ALA A 262 -17.82 35.19 29.51
C ALA A 262 -18.02 35.83 28.13
N ASN A 263 -17.12 36.73 27.72
CA ASN A 263 -17.20 37.45 26.45
C ASN A 263 -16.47 36.73 25.29
N GLY A 264 -15.66 35.71 25.58
CA GLY A 264 -14.94 34.89 24.59
C GLY A 264 -13.65 35.51 24.08
N ASP A 265 -13.08 36.50 24.78
CA ASP A 265 -11.86 37.22 24.36
C ASP A 265 -10.55 36.56 24.82
N ARG A 266 -10.64 35.40 25.49
CA ARG A 266 -9.53 34.61 26.07
C ARG A 266 -8.82 35.26 27.26
N MET A 267 -9.35 36.34 27.82
CA MET A 267 -8.77 37.02 28.96
C MET A 267 -9.79 37.19 30.08
N VAL A 268 -9.65 36.44 31.17
CA VAL A 268 -10.53 36.63 32.35
C VAL A 268 -10.22 37.97 33.03
N ASN A 269 -11.04 38.98 32.78
CA ASN A 269 -10.83 40.34 33.23
C ASN A 269 -12.14 41.08 33.58
N VAL A 270 -12.07 42.40 33.79
CA VAL A 270 -13.25 43.22 34.15
C VAL A 270 -14.29 43.28 33.03
N GLY A 271 -13.87 43.12 31.78
CA GLY A 271 -14.71 43.02 30.60
C GLY A 271 -15.72 41.89 30.71
N ASP A 272 -15.32 40.72 31.24
CA ASP A 272 -16.22 39.60 31.50
C ASP A 272 -17.28 39.92 32.55
N ALA A 273 -16.88 40.55 33.66
CA ALA A 273 -17.81 40.96 34.71
C ALA A 273 -18.83 41.98 34.17
N VAL A 274 -18.37 42.92 33.34
CA VAL A 274 -19.25 43.89 32.66
C VAL A 274 -20.16 43.19 31.66
N PHE A 275 -19.66 42.18 30.94
CA PHE A 275 -20.44 41.39 29.99
C PHE A 275 -21.58 40.64 30.69
N ILE A 276 -21.28 39.92 31.79
CA ILE A 276 -22.28 39.25 32.63
C ILE A 276 -23.31 40.24 33.17
N ALA A 277 -22.88 41.38 33.72
CA ALA A 277 -23.79 42.41 34.22
C ALA A 277 -24.69 42.98 33.11
N THR A 278 -24.16 43.13 31.90
CA THR A 278 -24.93 43.62 30.73
C THR A 278 -25.97 42.59 30.29
N TYR A 279 -25.62 41.30 30.28
CA TYR A 279 -26.57 40.21 30.04
C TYR A 279 -27.70 40.22 31.07
N VAL A 280 -27.35 40.24 32.37
CA VAL A 280 -28.32 40.12 33.48
C VAL A 280 -29.23 41.34 33.62
N PHE A 281 -28.71 42.56 33.49
CA PHE A 281 -29.48 43.79 33.79
C PHE A 281 -29.97 44.55 32.55
N LYS A 282 -29.27 44.45 31.43
CA LYS A 282 -29.55 45.25 30.23
C LYS A 282 -30.09 44.43 29.06
N GLY A 283 -30.27 43.13 29.24
CA GLY A 283 -30.74 42.22 28.18
C GLY A 283 -29.74 42.09 27.04
N GLY A 284 -28.44 42.16 27.33
CA GLY A 284 -27.38 41.90 26.36
C GLY A 284 -27.37 40.44 25.87
N PRO A 285 -26.47 40.10 24.91
CA PRO A 285 -26.31 38.71 24.48
C PRO A 285 -25.88 37.80 25.65
N PRO A 286 -26.26 36.51 25.65
CA PRO A 286 -25.78 35.55 26.65
C PRO A 286 -24.26 35.37 26.54
N PRO A 287 -23.59 34.97 27.66
CA PRO A 287 -22.20 34.52 27.63
C PRO A 287 -21.97 33.45 26.56
N ILE A 288 -20.73 33.36 26.05
CA ILE A 288 -20.34 32.40 25.00
C ILE A 288 -20.76 30.95 25.35
N ARG A 289 -20.75 30.64 26.64
CA ARG A 289 -21.39 29.49 27.27
C ARG A 289 -22.01 29.97 28.58
N MET A 290 -23.24 29.56 28.90
CA MET A 290 -23.87 29.87 30.20
C MET A 290 -23.00 29.44 31.37
N LYS A 291 -22.35 28.29 31.27
CA LYS A 291 -21.40 27.81 32.28
C LYS A 291 -20.16 28.71 32.46
N ALA A 292 -19.73 29.43 31.41
CA ALA A 292 -18.59 30.36 31.50
C ALA A 292 -18.95 31.63 32.27
N GLY A 293 -20.24 32.02 32.23
CA GLY A 293 -20.78 33.13 33.03
C GLY A 293 -21.19 32.75 34.46
N ASP A 294 -21.25 31.45 34.79
CA ASP A 294 -21.53 30.92 36.13
C ASP A 294 -20.20 30.57 36.81
N VAL A 295 -19.53 31.60 37.33
CA VAL A 295 -18.14 31.50 37.81
C VAL A 295 -18.05 31.06 39.27
N ASN A 296 -19.17 31.15 40.00
CA ASN A 296 -19.28 30.72 41.39
C ASN A 296 -19.89 29.31 41.53
N ALA A 297 -20.27 28.68 40.40
CA ALA A 297 -20.88 27.35 40.30
C ALA A 297 -22.21 27.20 41.08
N ASP A 298 -23.01 28.27 41.18
CA ASP A 298 -24.34 28.25 41.81
C ASP A 298 -25.47 27.81 40.84
N CYS A 299 -25.09 27.45 39.61
CA CYS A 299 -25.95 27.05 38.49
C CYS A 299 -26.83 28.18 37.93
N ARG A 300 -26.51 29.46 38.19
CA ARG A 300 -27.27 30.61 37.69
C ARG A 300 -26.33 31.75 37.30
N VAL A 301 -26.39 32.19 36.05
CA VAL A 301 -25.69 33.41 35.63
C VAL A 301 -26.42 34.64 36.16
N ASN A 302 -25.86 35.31 37.15
CA ASN A 302 -26.46 36.45 37.83
C ASN A 302 -25.42 37.50 38.28
N VAL A 303 -25.85 38.51 39.04
CA VAL A 303 -24.94 39.57 39.53
C VAL A 303 -23.86 39.06 40.49
N GLY A 304 -24.15 37.95 41.19
CA GLY A 304 -23.19 37.24 42.03
C GLY A 304 -21.95 36.82 41.26
N ASP A 305 -22.09 36.36 40.02
CA ASP A 305 -20.99 35.99 39.14
C ASP A 305 -20.12 37.18 38.74
N ALA A 306 -20.75 38.31 38.40
CA ALA A 306 -20.02 39.54 38.09
C ALA A 306 -19.23 40.03 39.32
N VAL A 307 -19.81 39.96 40.51
CA VAL A 307 -19.11 40.31 41.78
C VAL A 307 -17.99 39.32 42.08
N TYR A 308 -18.20 38.02 41.81
CA TYR A 308 -17.19 36.98 41.99
C TYR A 308 -15.98 37.24 41.08
N LEU A 309 -16.20 37.50 39.78
CA LEU A 309 -15.13 37.84 38.84
C LEU A 309 -14.37 39.12 39.25
N ILE A 310 -15.06 40.18 39.66
CA ILE A 310 -14.41 41.41 40.15
C ILE A 310 -13.54 41.11 41.38
N THR A 311 -14.01 40.24 42.28
CA THR A 311 -13.25 39.86 43.49
C THR A 311 -12.02 39.04 43.12
N TYR A 312 -12.14 38.10 42.18
CA TYR A 312 -10.99 37.34 41.66
C TYR A 312 -9.96 38.27 41.01
N VAL A 313 -10.39 39.09 40.03
CA VAL A 313 -9.51 39.92 39.22
C VAL A 313 -8.81 41.02 40.03
N PHE A 314 -9.51 41.69 40.96
CA PHE A 314 -8.97 42.86 41.67
C PHE A 314 -8.62 42.64 43.14
N ARG A 315 -9.20 41.64 43.80
CA ARG A 315 -9.09 41.46 45.27
C ARG A 315 -8.41 40.16 45.67
N GLY A 316 -7.87 39.40 44.71
CA GLY A 316 -7.21 38.11 44.99
C GLY A 316 -8.18 37.05 45.53
N GLY A 317 -9.45 37.13 45.13
CA GLY A 317 -10.44 36.11 45.46
C GLY A 317 -10.11 34.74 44.84
N PRO A 318 -10.92 33.70 45.16
CA PRO A 318 -10.75 32.37 44.57
C PRO A 318 -10.94 32.39 43.04
N PRO A 319 -10.27 31.49 42.29
CA PRO A 319 -10.42 31.40 40.84
C PRO A 319 -11.85 30.99 40.43
N PRO A 320 -12.27 31.30 39.19
CA PRO A 320 -13.54 30.84 38.63
C PRO A 320 -13.66 29.32 38.69
N GLN A 321 -14.87 28.86 39.01
CA GLN A 321 -15.21 27.44 39.12
C GLN A 321 -15.90 26.93 37.85
N VAL A 322 -16.02 25.61 37.75
CA VAL A 322 -16.73 24.97 36.63
C VAL A 322 -18.23 25.17 36.83
N GLY A 323 -18.83 26.10 36.09
CA GLY A 323 -20.26 26.39 36.15
C GLY A 323 -21.15 25.23 35.69
N CYS A 324 -22.39 25.21 36.20
CA CYS A 324 -23.44 24.25 35.89
C CYS A 324 -24.68 24.89 35.25
N ALA A 325 -24.69 26.21 35.06
CA ALA A 325 -25.75 26.93 34.35
C ALA A 325 -25.98 26.38 32.93
N LYS A 326 -27.25 26.32 32.53
CA LYS A 326 -27.70 25.83 31.22
C LYS A 326 -28.23 26.95 30.36
#